data_AF-A0A086APT9-F1
#
_entry.id   AF-A0A086APT9-F1
#
_cell.length_a   1.000
_cell.length_b   1.000
_cell.length_c   1.000
_cell.angle_alpha   90.00
_cell.angle_beta   90.00
_cell.angle_gamma   90.00
#
_symmetry.space_group_name_H-M   'P 1'
#
loop_
_entity.id
_entity.type
_entity.pdbx_description
1 polymer ?
#
loop_
_entity_poly.entity_id
_entity_poly.type
_entity_poly.pdbx_seq_one_letter_code
_entity_poly.pdbx_strand_id
1 'polypeptide(L)'
;MITLDFLKEILSSQALRNNPSANYFYEFDIVAFDHSIDAPDFMRNHFALKDNKELTVQPITESEFTKTIHKWFFGRERSKNINPDSAENLETVESFYLSLKSFTKEKQIFHFQNVNMGRHEYQLGIDYDYLYIEGKENNFLIYFNAQG
;
A
#
# COMPACT_ATOMS: atom_id res chain seq x y z
N MET A 1 7.11 14.30 16.05
CA MET A 1 5.74 14.44 15.53
C MET A 1 5.69 13.67 14.23
N ILE A 2 4.69 12.81 14.03
CA ILE A 2 4.57 12.01 12.80
C ILE A 2 3.98 12.90 11.72
N THR A 3 4.60 12.93 10.55
CA THR A 3 4.15 13.71 9.38
C THR A 3 3.89 12.78 8.20
N LEU A 4 3.22 13.28 7.16
CA LEU A 4 3.04 12.53 5.92
C LEU A 4 4.40 12.17 5.30
N ASP A 5 5.33 13.13 5.27
CA ASP A 5 6.68 12.93 4.72
C ASP A 5 7.45 11.82 5.46
N PHE A 6 7.32 11.74 6.78
CA PHE A 6 7.90 10.65 7.56
C PHE A 6 7.35 9.26 7.13
N LEU A 7 6.05 9.16 6.86
CA LEU A 7 5.45 7.92 6.37
C LEU A 7 5.94 7.59 4.95
N LYS A 8 6.08 8.60 4.09
CA LYS A 8 6.64 8.45 2.74
C LYS A 8 8.11 8.01 2.78
N GLU A 9 8.90 8.51 3.71
CA GLU A 9 10.29 8.09 3.93
C GLU A 9 10.39 6.60 4.31
N ILE A 10 9.48 6.10 5.16
CA ILE A 10 9.43 4.67 5.48
C ILE A 10 9.10 3.85 4.23
N LEU A 11 8.05 4.21 3.50
CA LEU A 11 7.62 3.50 2.29
C LEU A 11 8.72 3.49 1.22
N SER A 12 9.30 4.65 0.91
CA SER A 12 10.38 4.79 -0.07
C SER A 12 11.64 4.03 0.35
N SER A 13 12.00 4.02 1.65
CA SER A 13 13.12 3.23 2.15
C SER A 13 12.93 1.73 1.94
N GLN A 14 11.70 1.21 2.13
CA GLN A 14 11.40 -0.20 1.87
C GLN A 14 11.38 -0.50 0.36
N ALA A 15 10.85 0.41 -0.47
CA ALA A 15 10.90 0.28 -1.92
C ALA A 15 12.36 0.21 -2.42
N LEU A 16 13.22 1.12 -1.96
CA LEU A 16 14.65 1.13 -2.25
C LEU A 16 15.37 -0.12 -1.77
N ARG A 17 15.04 -0.59 -0.55
CA ARG A 17 15.57 -1.86 -0.02
C ARG A 17 15.22 -3.04 -0.92
N ASN A 18 14.09 -2.99 -1.63
CA ASN A 18 13.66 -4.00 -2.60
C ASN A 18 14.24 -3.79 -4.01
N ASN A 19 14.95 -2.68 -4.25
CA ASN A 19 15.62 -2.32 -5.51
C ASN A 19 17.18 -2.34 -5.47
N PRO A 20 17.89 -3.21 -4.72
CA PRO A 20 19.33 -3.01 -4.52
C PRO A 20 20.17 -3.30 -5.78
N SER A 21 19.66 -4.08 -6.74
CA SER A 21 20.38 -4.51 -7.95
C SER A 21 19.46 -4.91 -9.13
N ALA A 22 18.24 -4.38 -9.21
CA ALA A 22 17.10 -5.15 -9.70
C ALA A 22 16.73 -4.97 -11.19
N ASN A 23 16.32 -6.11 -11.79
CA ASN A 23 15.49 -6.22 -13.00
C ASN A 23 14.01 -5.85 -12.76
N TYR A 24 13.67 -5.52 -11.52
CA TYR A 24 12.34 -5.07 -11.10
C TYR A 24 12.44 -3.70 -10.41
N PHE A 25 11.46 -2.84 -10.61
CA PHE A 25 11.33 -1.52 -9.99
C PHE A 25 10.13 -1.50 -9.05
N TYR A 26 10.38 -1.31 -7.76
CA TYR A 26 9.36 -1.11 -6.73
C TYR A 26 9.13 0.37 -6.43
N GLU A 27 7.88 0.79 -6.31
CA GLU A 27 7.48 2.13 -5.89
C GLU A 27 6.32 2.03 -4.88
N PHE A 28 6.54 2.58 -3.69
CA PHE A 28 5.57 2.62 -2.59
C PHE A 28 5.39 4.06 -2.15
N ASP A 29 4.15 4.54 -2.04
CA ASP A 29 3.86 5.91 -1.58
C ASP A 29 2.47 6.01 -0.92
N ILE A 30 2.26 7.12 -0.24
CA ILE A 30 1.01 7.51 0.40
C ILE A 30 0.60 8.93 -0.02
N VAL A 31 -0.65 9.09 -0.41
CA VAL A 31 -1.21 10.38 -0.82
C VAL A 31 -2.42 10.72 0.05
N ALA A 32 -2.52 11.98 0.45
CA ALA A 32 -3.68 12.51 1.15
C ALA A 32 -4.67 13.13 0.15
N PHE A 33 -5.96 12.98 0.41
CA PHE A 33 -7.02 13.59 -0.37
C PHE A 33 -8.21 13.99 0.51
N ASP A 34 -8.99 14.96 0.02
CA ASP A 34 -10.11 15.54 0.74
C ASP A 34 -11.28 14.55 0.87
N HIS A 35 -12.01 14.60 1.99
CA HIS A 35 -13.19 13.75 2.26
C HIS A 35 -14.33 13.96 1.27
N SER A 36 -14.40 15.12 0.63
CA SER A 36 -15.40 15.41 -0.40
C SER A 36 -15.19 14.63 -1.69
N ILE A 37 -14.02 14.03 -1.89
CA ILE A 37 -13.70 13.22 -3.07
C ILE A 37 -14.04 11.76 -2.78
N ASP A 38 -14.92 11.19 -3.60
CA ASP A 38 -15.21 9.76 -3.55
C ASP A 38 -13.94 8.94 -3.85
N ALA A 39 -13.66 7.94 -3.03
CA ALA A 39 -12.39 7.21 -3.10
C ALA A 39 -12.21 6.44 -4.42
N PRO A 40 -13.21 5.72 -4.96
CA PRO A 40 -13.18 5.21 -6.34
C PRO A 40 -12.90 6.28 -7.41
N ASP A 41 -13.51 7.46 -7.33
CA ASP A 41 -13.27 8.54 -8.29
C ASP A 41 -11.84 9.10 -8.17
N PHE A 42 -11.34 9.29 -6.96
CA PHE A 42 -9.95 9.67 -6.71
C PHE A 42 -8.99 8.66 -7.36
N MET A 43 -9.23 7.37 -7.15
CA MET A 43 -8.42 6.28 -7.70
C MET A 43 -8.38 6.29 -9.23
N ARG A 44 -9.54 6.44 -9.88
CA ARG A 44 -9.65 6.50 -11.35
C ARG A 44 -8.87 7.69 -11.92
N ASN A 45 -9.00 8.85 -11.27
CA ASN A 45 -8.35 10.08 -11.71
C ASN A 45 -6.84 10.08 -11.47
N HIS A 46 -6.40 9.57 -10.32
CA HIS A 46 -4.99 9.61 -9.92
C HIS A 46 -4.13 8.54 -10.61
N PHE A 47 -4.68 7.34 -10.85
CA PHE A 47 -3.93 6.20 -11.40
C PHE A 47 -4.32 5.84 -12.84
N ALA A 48 -5.07 6.73 -13.52
CA ALA A 48 -5.47 6.59 -14.92
C ALA A 48 -5.99 5.17 -15.26
N LEU A 49 -6.82 4.61 -14.37
CA LEU A 49 -7.45 3.30 -14.56
C LEU A 49 -8.44 3.41 -15.74
N LYS A 50 -7.93 3.23 -16.97
CA LYS A 50 -8.71 3.33 -18.21
C LYS A 50 -9.93 2.41 -18.13
N ASP A 51 -11.09 3.05 -18.20
CA ASP A 51 -12.44 2.57 -18.47
C ASP A 51 -12.67 1.04 -18.36
N ASN A 52 -13.56 0.67 -17.43
CA ASN A 52 -14.16 -0.67 -17.22
C ASN A 52 -13.36 -1.71 -16.44
N LYS A 53 -12.79 -1.30 -15.32
CA LYS A 53 -12.47 -2.22 -14.22
C LYS A 53 -13.38 -1.88 -13.06
N GLU A 54 -14.34 -2.77 -12.78
CA GLU A 54 -15.10 -2.68 -11.53
C GLU A 54 -14.06 -2.67 -10.40
N LEU A 55 -14.02 -1.59 -9.62
CA LEU A 55 -13.23 -1.49 -8.40
C LEU A 55 -14.18 -1.80 -7.26
N THR A 56 -13.90 -2.85 -6.50
CA THR A 56 -14.57 -3.06 -5.21
C THR A 56 -13.71 -2.50 -4.11
N VAL A 57 -14.35 -1.74 -3.23
CA VAL A 57 -13.77 -1.24 -1.99
C VAL A 57 -14.33 -2.12 -0.89
N GLN A 58 -13.48 -2.93 -0.25
CA GLN A 58 -13.91 -3.81 0.84
C GLN A 58 -13.25 -3.36 2.13
N PRO A 59 -13.99 -3.24 3.24
CA PRO A 59 -13.37 -2.99 4.53
C PRO A 59 -12.49 -4.18 4.90
N ILE A 60 -11.31 -3.90 5.46
CA ILE A 60 -10.38 -4.92 5.93
C ILE A 60 -10.04 -4.70 7.40
N THR A 61 -9.61 -5.78 8.05
CA THR A 61 -9.11 -5.75 9.42
C THR A 61 -7.67 -5.24 9.47
N GLU A 62 -7.26 -4.81 10.67
CA GLU A 62 -5.86 -4.50 10.99
C GLU A 62 -4.91 -5.67 10.67
N SER A 63 -5.34 -6.91 10.92
CA SER A 63 -4.54 -8.10 10.60
C SER A 63 -4.34 -8.27 9.09
N GLU A 64 -5.36 -8.00 8.29
CA GLU A 64 -5.26 -8.05 6.82
C GLU A 64 -4.38 -6.92 6.29
N PHE A 65 -4.53 -5.70 6.83
CA PHE A 65 -3.68 -4.57 6.48
C PHE A 65 -2.20 -4.88 6.74
N THR A 66 -1.86 -5.30 7.96
CA THR A 66 -0.48 -5.61 8.35
C THR A 66 0.09 -6.77 7.52
N LYS A 67 -0.70 -7.79 7.20
CA LYS A 67 -0.29 -8.86 6.26
C LYS A 67 0.04 -8.32 4.87
N THR A 68 -0.75 -7.39 4.35
CA THR A 68 -0.49 -6.76 3.05
C THR A 68 0.79 -5.93 3.08
N ILE A 69 1.00 -5.10 4.10
CA ILE A 69 2.25 -4.34 4.28
C ILE A 69 3.45 -5.28 4.37
N HIS A 70 3.37 -6.32 5.19
CA HIS A 70 4.44 -7.31 5.35
C HIS A 70 4.81 -7.97 4.01
N LYS A 71 3.80 -8.36 3.22
CA LYS A 71 4.00 -8.94 1.90
C LYS A 71 4.71 -7.99 0.94
N TRP A 72 4.37 -6.69 0.94
CA TRP A 72 5.02 -5.70 0.09
C TRP A 72 6.43 -5.34 0.55
N PHE A 73 6.66 -5.23 1.86
CA PHE A 73 7.97 -4.92 2.40
C PHE A 73 8.95 -6.09 2.23
N PHE A 74 8.51 -7.33 2.47
CA PHE A 74 9.43 -8.48 2.61
C PHE A 74 9.09 -9.70 1.76
N GLY A 75 7.85 -9.85 1.28
CA GLY A 75 7.36 -11.08 0.66
C GLY A 75 7.58 -11.22 -0.84
N ARG A 76 7.85 -10.12 -1.57
CA ARG A 76 7.91 -10.15 -3.05
C ARG A 76 9.30 -10.48 -3.63
N GLU A 77 10.39 -10.34 -2.89
CA GLU A 77 11.74 -10.70 -3.38
C GLU A 77 12.17 -12.09 -2.89
N ARG A 78 12.19 -13.09 -3.78
CA ARG A 78 12.67 -14.46 -3.50
C ARG A 78 14.19 -14.60 -3.46
N SER A 79 14.92 -13.56 -3.86
CA SER A 79 16.38 -13.54 -4.03
C SER A 79 17.16 -13.35 -2.73
N LYS A 80 16.49 -12.92 -1.66
CA LYS A 80 17.11 -12.65 -0.37
C LYS A 80 17.06 -13.89 0.51
N ASN A 81 18.22 -14.38 0.97
CA ASN A 81 18.34 -15.36 2.06
C ASN A 81 17.93 -14.75 3.42
N ILE A 82 16.81 -14.02 3.45
CA ILE A 82 16.29 -13.35 4.63
C ILE A 82 15.02 -14.10 5.02
N ASN A 83 14.89 -14.43 6.30
CA ASN A 83 13.63 -14.92 6.83
C ASN A 83 12.62 -13.76 6.83
N PRO A 84 11.59 -13.77 5.97
CA PRO A 84 10.62 -12.68 5.92
C PRO A 84 9.87 -12.57 7.25
N ASP A 85 9.64 -13.69 7.94
CA ASP A 85 8.87 -13.77 9.18
C ASP A 85 9.74 -13.57 10.44
N SER A 86 10.87 -12.85 10.32
CA SER A 86 11.68 -12.49 11.49
C SER A 86 10.94 -11.52 12.41
N ALA A 87 11.20 -11.61 13.72
CA ALA A 87 10.59 -10.69 14.70
C ALA A 87 10.84 -9.22 14.34
N GLU A 88 12.04 -8.89 13.87
CA GLU A 88 12.41 -7.53 13.44
C GLU A 88 11.54 -7.01 12.28
N ASN A 89 11.20 -7.88 11.32
CA ASN A 89 10.33 -7.51 10.21
C ASN A 89 8.88 -7.29 10.68
N LEU A 90 8.39 -8.14 11.58
CA LEU A 90 7.06 -7.97 12.19
C LEU A 90 6.98 -6.66 12.99
N GLU A 91 7.98 -6.36 13.81
CA GLU A 91 8.09 -5.10 14.56
C GLU A 91 8.15 -3.88 13.64
N THR A 92 8.81 -4.01 12.48
CA THR A 92 8.86 -2.94 11.46
C THR A 92 7.47 -2.63 10.91
N VAL A 93 6.68 -3.66 10.58
CA VAL A 93 5.31 -3.51 10.07
C VAL A 93 4.39 -2.91 11.14
N GLU A 94 4.49 -3.41 12.37
CA GLU A 94 3.70 -2.91 13.50
C GLU A 94 4.03 -1.44 13.79
N SER A 95 5.31 -1.07 13.81
CA SER A 95 5.76 0.31 14.03
C SER A 95 5.26 1.25 12.94
N PHE A 96 5.27 0.81 11.68
CA PHE A 96 4.69 1.58 10.57
C PHE A 96 3.19 1.77 10.76
N TYR A 97 2.45 0.70 11.05
CA TYR A 97 1.01 0.77 11.25
C TYR A 97 0.62 1.68 12.43
N LEU A 98 1.30 1.57 13.58
CA LEU A 98 1.07 2.45 14.72
C LEU A 98 1.33 3.92 14.38
N SER A 99 2.38 4.18 13.60
CA SER A 99 2.72 5.53 13.15
C SER A 99 1.64 6.10 12.25
N LEU A 100 1.20 5.30 11.27
CA LEU A 100 0.12 5.63 10.34
C LEU A 100 -1.18 5.89 11.07
N LYS A 101 -1.62 4.98 11.94
CA LYS A 101 -2.85 5.09 12.74
C LYS A 101 -2.85 6.34 13.62
N SER A 102 -1.71 6.63 14.25
CA SER A 102 -1.53 7.81 15.08
C SER A 102 -1.63 9.11 14.27
N PHE A 103 -1.07 9.13 13.05
CA PHE A 103 -1.11 10.27 12.14
C PHE A 103 -2.50 10.49 11.54
N THR A 104 -3.10 9.47 10.94
CA THR A 104 -4.38 9.58 10.21
C THR A 104 -5.59 9.68 11.14
N LYS A 105 -5.43 9.27 12.41
CA LYS A 105 -6.54 9.02 13.34
C LYS A 105 -7.60 8.13 12.66
N GLU A 106 -7.10 7.04 12.07
CA GLU A 106 -7.82 6.03 11.32
C GLU A 106 -9.19 5.70 11.95
N LYS A 107 -10.23 5.78 11.12
CA LYS A 107 -11.58 5.29 11.45
C LYS A 107 -11.83 3.89 10.89
N GLN A 108 -11.45 3.69 9.63
CA GLN A 108 -11.67 2.46 8.89
C GLN A 108 -10.61 2.31 7.79
N ILE A 109 -10.23 1.06 7.52
CA ILE A 109 -9.33 0.70 6.42
C ILE A 109 -10.09 -0.14 5.41
N PHE A 110 -9.76 0.07 4.14
CA PHE A 110 -10.30 -0.63 3.01
C PHE A 110 -9.19 -1.11 2.08
N HIS A 111 -9.48 -2.21 1.40
CA HIS A 111 -8.69 -2.71 0.29
C HIS A 111 -9.43 -2.45 -1.00
N PHE A 112 -8.75 -1.79 -1.94
CA PHE A 112 -9.24 -1.66 -3.31
C PHE A 112 -8.83 -2.90 -4.09
N GLN A 113 -9.82 -3.63 -4.64
CA GLN A 113 -9.61 -4.81 -5.48
C GLN A 113 -10.37 -4.65 -6.79
N ASN A 114 -9.73 -4.96 -7.91
CA ASN A 114 -10.42 -5.14 -9.19
C ASN A 114 -11.31 -6.40 -9.15
N VAL A 115 -12.57 -6.29 -9.54
CA VAL A 115 -13.54 -7.41 -9.50
C VAL A 115 -13.27 -8.46 -10.58
N ASN A 116 -12.51 -8.10 -11.62
CA ASN A 116 -12.12 -9.04 -12.65
C ASN A 116 -10.95 -9.93 -12.17
N MET A 117 -11.33 -11.06 -11.58
CA MET A 117 -10.52 -12.24 -11.22
C MET A 117 -9.73 -12.12 -9.92
N GLY A 118 -9.91 -13.12 -9.03
CA GLY A 118 -9.16 -13.32 -7.78
C GLY A 118 -7.66 -13.55 -7.94
N ARG A 119 -6.97 -12.64 -8.63
CA ARG A 119 -5.52 -12.53 -8.78
C ARG A 119 -5.17 -11.07 -8.56
N HIS A 120 -4.10 -10.82 -7.80
CA HIS A 120 -3.57 -9.48 -7.57
C HIS A 120 -3.32 -8.81 -8.93
N GLU A 121 -3.60 -7.51 -9.01
CA GLU A 121 -3.67 -6.79 -10.29
C GLU A 121 -2.33 -6.85 -11.02
N TYR A 122 -2.28 -7.67 -12.07
CA TYR A 122 -1.17 -7.71 -13.03
C TYR A 122 -1.62 -7.02 -14.32
N GLN A 123 -1.15 -5.79 -14.54
CA GLN A 123 -1.38 -5.08 -15.80
C GLN A 123 -0.03 -4.82 -16.47
N LEU A 124 0.12 -5.28 -17.71
CA LEU A 124 1.29 -4.98 -18.55
C LEU A 124 2.65 -5.33 -17.91
N GLY A 125 2.72 -6.36 -17.05
CA GLY A 125 3.98 -6.68 -16.35
C GLY A 125 4.06 -6.18 -14.91
N ILE A 126 3.07 -5.40 -14.45
CA ILE A 126 3.14 -4.65 -13.21
C ILE A 126 2.13 -5.18 -12.21
N ASP A 127 2.63 -5.54 -11.02
CA ASP A 127 1.83 -5.85 -9.85
C ASP A 127 1.44 -4.56 -9.12
N TYR A 128 0.14 -4.37 -8.84
CA TYR A 128 -0.35 -3.22 -8.06
C TYR A 128 -1.17 -3.66 -6.84
N ASP A 129 -1.18 -2.80 -5.82
CA ASP A 129 -2.04 -2.93 -4.65
C ASP A 129 -2.33 -1.57 -4.01
N TYR A 130 -3.51 -1.42 -3.43
CA TYR A 130 -4.06 -0.13 -3.01
C TYR A 130 -4.83 -0.26 -1.69
N LEU A 131 -4.37 0.44 -0.66
CA LEU A 131 -5.00 0.47 0.65
C LEU A 131 -5.55 1.87 0.91
N TYR A 132 -6.83 1.96 1.24
CA TYR A 132 -7.49 3.21 1.56
C TYR A 132 -7.78 3.30 3.05
N ILE A 133 -7.46 4.46 3.60
CA ILE A 133 -7.61 4.77 5.01
C ILE A 133 -8.52 5.97 5.12
N GLU A 134 -9.68 5.75 5.72
CA GLU A 134 -10.57 6.82 6.12
C GLU A 134 -10.01 7.46 7.41
N GLY A 135 -9.43 8.65 7.27
CA GLY A 135 -8.87 9.39 8.39
C GLY A 135 -9.85 10.37 9.01
N LYS A 136 -9.41 11.02 10.09
CA LYS A 136 -10.24 12.03 10.77
C LYS A 136 -10.35 13.34 9.99
N GLU A 137 -9.24 13.82 9.43
CA GLU A 137 -9.15 15.11 8.75
C GLU A 137 -9.08 14.97 7.23
N ASN A 138 -8.35 13.97 6.74
CA ASN A 138 -8.22 13.66 5.33
C ASN A 138 -8.41 12.15 5.13
N ASN A 139 -8.61 11.76 3.88
CA ASN A 139 -8.51 10.40 3.44
C ASN A 139 -7.10 10.15 2.92
N PHE A 140 -6.66 8.89 2.99
CA PHE A 140 -5.32 8.52 2.54
C PHE A 140 -5.39 7.28 1.69
N LEU A 141 -4.57 7.28 0.64
CA LEU A 141 -4.35 6.11 -0.18
C LEU A 141 -2.88 5.75 -0.11
N ILE A 142 -2.61 4.51 0.27
CA ILE A 142 -1.29 3.89 0.12
C ILE A 142 -1.33 3.03 -1.13
N TYR A 143 -0.36 3.20 -2.00
CA TYR A 143 -0.21 2.34 -3.18
C TYR A 143 1.14 1.67 -3.22
N PHE A 144 1.15 0.49 -3.82
CA PHE A 144 2.33 -0.31 -4.05
C PHE A 144 2.36 -0.73 -5.51
N ASN A 145 3.52 -0.61 -6.16
CA ASN A 145 3.75 -1.22 -7.45
C ASN A 145 5.07 -1.98 -7.50
N ALA A 146 5.12 -3.00 -8.36
CA ALA A 146 6.34 -3.69 -8.75
C ALA A 146 6.30 -3.99 -10.25
N GLN A 147 7.25 -3.42 -11.00
CA GLN A 147 7.38 -3.56 -12.46
C GLN A 147 8.63 -4.38 -12.77
N GLY A 148 8.66 -5.22 -13.80
CA GLY A 148 9.85 -5.97 -14.22
C GLY A 148 10.01 -6.09 -15.72
#